data_AF-A0A7J2I4K1-F1
#
_entry.id   AF-A0A7J2I4K1-F1
#
_cell.length_a   1.000
_cell.length_b   1.000
_cell.length_c   1.000
_cell.angle_alpha   90.00
_cell.angle_beta   90.00
_cell.angle_gamma   90.00
#
_symmetry.space_group_name_H-M   'P 1'
#
loop_
_entity.id
_entity.type
_entity.pdbx_description
1 polymer ?
#
loop_
_entity_poly.entity_id
_entity_poly.type
_entity_poly.pdbx_seq_one_letter_code
_entity_poly.pdbx_strand_id
1 'polypeptide(L)'
;MYRVIVRARSDANAVKATVRTFYPGWEIEVATLHGVRDREGFLRELQEAVRPDRFNLVLLGRDEEELMELEEVFGMNVAFRLVQKSKVRNARMHEIARAIESCRALFRNTASWTGTYVFARDGNTFLRDDDPATDLFLGLRGFRETLTELLGHDVPENPLVVRRRGGLHVVYG
;
A
#
# COMPACT_ATOMS: atom_id res chain seq x y z
N MET A 1 10.56 -2.11 -8.79
CA MET A 1 11.47 -1.44 -7.84
C MET A 1 10.66 -0.48 -6.96
N TYR A 2 10.93 -0.44 -5.65
CA TYR A 2 10.22 0.38 -4.67
C TYR A 2 11.02 1.65 -4.32
N ARG A 3 10.33 2.75 -3.99
CA ARG A 3 10.93 4.00 -3.50
C ARG A 3 10.26 4.44 -2.21
N VAL A 4 10.94 4.28 -1.07
CA VAL A 4 10.44 4.75 0.22
C VAL A 4 10.81 6.21 0.41
N ILE A 5 9.80 7.07 0.55
CA ILE A 5 9.94 8.50 0.72
C ILE A 5 9.55 8.86 2.16
N VAL A 6 10.41 9.63 2.82
CA VAL A 6 10.16 10.14 4.17
C VAL A 6 10.50 11.62 4.24
N ARG A 7 9.99 12.32 5.24
CA ARG A 7 10.19 13.76 5.32
C ARG A 7 11.63 14.15 5.61
N ALA A 8 12.22 13.67 6.70
CA ALA A 8 13.52 14.14 7.17
C ALA A 8 14.65 13.13 6.95
N ARG A 9 15.89 13.63 6.87
CA ARG A 9 17.10 12.81 6.72
C ARG A 9 17.27 11.76 7.82
N SER A 10 16.91 12.10 9.06
CA SER A 10 16.98 11.16 10.19
C SER A 10 16.01 9.98 10.03
N ASP A 11 14.82 10.23 9.47
CA ASP A 11 13.86 9.17 9.16
C ASP A 11 14.39 8.29 8.03
N ALA A 12 15.01 8.91 7.01
CA ALA A 12 15.62 8.18 5.90
C ALA A 12 16.73 7.25 6.37
N ASN A 13 17.53 7.67 7.37
CA ASN A 13 18.56 6.81 7.96
C ASN A 13 17.95 5.58 8.67
N ALA A 14 16.86 5.76 9.42
CA ALA A 14 16.14 4.66 10.07
C ALA A 14 15.55 3.70 9.03
N VAL A 15 14.93 4.22 7.97
CA VAL A 15 14.41 3.41 6.86
C VAL A 15 15.54 2.67 6.14
N LYS A 16 16.67 3.32 5.83
CA LYS A 16 17.83 2.67 5.19
C LYS A 16 18.38 1.52 6.04
N ALA A 17 18.46 1.71 7.36
CA ALA A 17 18.83 0.63 8.27
C ALA A 17 17.84 -0.53 8.18
N THR A 18 16.53 -0.25 8.23
CA THR A 18 15.47 -1.26 8.09
C THR A 18 15.56 -2.01 6.77
N VAL A 19 15.72 -1.30 5.65
CA VAL A 19 15.85 -1.88 4.31
C VAL A 19 17.03 -2.85 4.25
N ARG A 20 18.20 -2.46 4.75
CA ARG A 20 19.38 -3.34 4.77
C ARG A 20 19.17 -4.62 5.57
N THR A 21 18.39 -4.56 6.66
CA THR A 21 18.19 -5.71 7.56
C THR A 21 17.07 -6.64 7.09
N PHE A 22 15.93 -6.09 6.68
CA PHE A 22 14.72 -6.87 6.36
C PHE A 22 14.55 -7.18 4.88
N TYR A 23 15.22 -6.41 4.00
CA TYR A 23 15.06 -6.52 2.56
C TYR A 23 16.42 -6.66 1.83
N PRO A 24 17.32 -7.57 2.27
CA PRO A 24 18.60 -7.74 1.63
C PRO A 24 18.43 -8.18 0.18
N GLY A 25 19.10 -7.50 -0.76
CA GLY A 25 19.03 -7.79 -2.19
C GLY A 25 17.80 -7.25 -2.91
N TRP A 26 16.88 -6.58 -2.20
CA TRP A 26 15.73 -5.93 -2.83
C TRP A 26 16.12 -4.57 -3.39
N GLU A 27 15.57 -4.24 -4.54
CA GLU A 27 15.70 -2.91 -5.13
C GLU A 27 14.70 -1.94 -4.45
N ILE A 28 15.12 -1.37 -3.33
CA ILE A 28 14.39 -0.34 -2.58
C ILE A 28 15.24 0.90 -2.44
N GLU A 29 14.85 1.98 -3.11
CA GLU A 29 15.48 3.28 -2.97
C GLU A 29 14.85 4.05 -1.79
N VAL A 30 15.66 4.82 -1.05
CA VAL A 30 15.16 5.65 0.06
C VAL A 30 15.46 7.12 -0.22
N ALA A 31 14.40 7.93 -0.26
CA ALA A 31 14.43 9.36 -0.55
C ALA A 31 13.94 10.20 0.64
N THR A 32 14.33 11.48 0.66
CA THR A 32 13.93 12.44 1.69
C THR A 32 13.33 13.68 1.05
N LEU A 33 12.33 14.28 1.70
CA LEU A 33 11.76 15.59 1.33
C LEU A 33 12.47 16.76 2.06
N HIS A 34 13.76 16.57 2.35
CA HIS A 34 14.65 17.58 2.93
C HIS A 34 14.18 18.27 4.24
N GLY A 35 13.21 17.69 4.96
CA GLY A 35 12.70 18.24 6.22
C GLY A 35 11.76 19.44 6.09
N VAL A 36 11.11 19.61 4.93
CA VAL A 36 10.12 20.68 4.67
C VAL A 36 9.01 20.72 5.73
N ARG A 37 8.67 21.90 6.26
CA ARG A 37 7.86 22.02 7.49
C ARG A 37 6.36 22.24 7.26
N ASP A 38 6.02 22.88 6.17
CA ASP A 38 4.66 23.22 5.80
C ASP A 38 4.06 22.20 4.82
N ARG A 39 2.73 22.16 4.78
CA ARG A 39 1.95 21.24 3.95
C ARG A 39 2.16 21.45 2.45
N GLU A 40 2.18 22.71 2.00
CA GLU A 40 2.35 23.03 0.58
C GLU A 40 3.73 22.63 0.09
N GLY A 41 4.77 22.95 0.87
CA GLY A 41 6.13 22.53 0.60
C GLY A 41 6.26 21.00 0.60
N PHE A 42 5.62 20.31 1.53
CA PHE A 42 5.57 18.84 1.52
C PHE A 42 4.98 18.31 0.22
N LEU A 43 3.84 18.86 -0.24
CA LEU A 43 3.21 18.43 -1.49
C LEU A 43 4.13 18.65 -2.70
N ARG A 44 4.73 19.85 -2.83
CA ARG A 44 5.64 20.18 -3.95
C ARG A 44 6.84 19.24 -3.99
N GLU A 45 7.55 19.10 -2.86
CA GLU A 45 8.72 18.22 -2.77
C GLU A 45 8.35 16.76 -3.05
N LEU A 46 7.18 16.31 -2.59
CA LEU A 46 6.72 14.96 -2.85
C LEU A 46 6.39 14.74 -4.33
N GLN A 47 5.76 15.71 -5.01
CA GLN A 47 5.52 15.64 -6.45
C GLN A 47 6.83 15.48 -7.25
N GLU A 48 7.90 16.16 -6.85
CA GLU A 48 9.22 16.04 -7.48
C GLU A 48 9.93 14.72 -7.12
N ALA A 49 9.72 14.22 -5.90
CA ALA A 49 10.36 13.00 -5.41
C ALA A 49 9.70 11.72 -5.94
N VAL A 50 8.41 11.75 -6.29
CA VAL A 50 7.67 10.62 -6.87
C VAL A 50 8.26 10.25 -8.24
N ARG A 51 8.36 8.94 -8.48
CA ARG A 51 8.86 8.40 -9.75
C ARG A 51 7.78 7.53 -10.40
N PRO A 52 7.38 7.82 -11.65
CA PRO A 52 6.27 7.12 -12.30
C PRO A 52 6.56 5.64 -12.59
N ASP A 53 7.83 5.27 -12.76
CA ASP A 53 8.30 3.89 -12.99
C ASP A 53 8.52 3.10 -11.68
N ARG A 54 8.13 3.66 -10.54
CA ARG A 54 8.32 3.09 -9.21
C ARG A 54 7.00 3.00 -8.47
N PHE A 55 6.94 2.06 -7.53
CA PHE A 55 5.97 2.09 -6.43
C PHE A 55 6.54 2.94 -5.30
N ASN A 56 5.92 4.08 -5.05
CA ASN A 56 6.38 5.09 -4.09
C ASN A 56 5.63 4.91 -2.76
N LEU A 57 6.38 4.62 -1.70
CA LEU A 57 5.83 4.37 -0.36
C LEU A 57 6.17 5.56 0.52
N VAL A 58 5.17 6.34 0.92
CA VAL A 58 5.37 7.52 1.76
C VAL A 58 5.13 7.13 3.22
N LEU A 59 6.19 7.14 4.03
CA LEU A 59 6.08 6.82 5.45
C LEU A 59 6.10 8.11 6.29
N LEU A 60 5.09 8.23 7.14
CA LEU A 60 4.87 9.39 8.00
C LEU A 60 4.82 8.97 9.48
N GLY A 61 5.19 9.87 10.37
CA GLY A 61 4.89 9.74 11.79
C GLY A 61 3.50 10.27 12.14
N ARG A 62 3.01 9.99 13.35
CA ARG A 62 1.73 10.53 13.86
C ARG A 62 1.72 12.06 13.96
N ASP A 63 2.87 12.69 14.17
CA ASP A 63 2.97 14.16 14.17
C ASP A 63 2.63 14.76 12.79
N GLU A 64 2.46 13.92 11.76
CA GLU A 64 2.30 14.26 10.35
C GLU A 64 1.02 13.64 9.77
N GLU A 65 0.11 13.16 10.63
CA GLU A 65 -1.11 12.46 10.25
C GLU A 65 -2.00 13.27 9.29
N GLU A 66 -2.06 14.59 9.47
CA GLU A 66 -2.79 15.50 8.57
C GLU A 66 -2.32 15.46 7.11
N LEU A 67 -1.08 15.02 6.86
CA LEU A 67 -0.54 14.91 5.50
C LEU A 67 -1.02 13.64 4.79
N MET A 68 -1.66 12.70 5.49
CA MET A 68 -2.20 11.48 4.89
C MET A 68 -3.24 11.78 3.81
N GLU A 69 -4.03 12.85 3.98
CA GLU A 69 -5.05 13.25 3.00
C GLU A 69 -4.46 13.67 1.66
N LEU A 70 -3.15 13.99 1.60
CA LEU A 70 -2.47 14.29 0.33
C LEU A 70 -2.35 13.06 -0.57
N GLU A 71 -2.52 11.83 -0.05
CA GLU A 71 -2.46 10.62 -0.87
C GLU A 71 -3.46 10.68 -2.05
N GLU A 72 -4.62 11.30 -1.87
CA GLU A 72 -5.67 11.42 -2.90
C GLU A 72 -5.21 12.21 -4.13
N VAL A 73 -4.21 13.08 -3.99
CA VAL A 73 -3.67 13.90 -5.09
C VAL A 73 -2.78 13.07 -6.03
N PHE A 74 -2.29 11.91 -5.58
CA PHE A 74 -1.33 11.11 -6.33
C PHE A 74 -1.96 9.96 -7.14
N GLY A 75 -1.19 9.41 -8.08
CA GLY A 75 -1.61 8.26 -8.87
C GLY A 75 -1.60 6.93 -8.08
N MET A 76 -2.03 5.86 -8.75
CA MET A 76 -2.12 4.50 -8.19
C MET A 76 -0.79 3.92 -7.69
N ASN A 77 0.35 4.50 -8.10
CA ASN A 77 1.69 4.06 -7.75
C ASN A 77 2.25 4.74 -6.49
N VAL A 78 1.42 5.48 -5.75
CA VAL A 78 1.78 6.10 -4.48
C VAL A 78 0.90 5.53 -3.37
N ALA A 79 1.52 5.15 -2.25
CA ALA A 79 0.83 4.66 -1.06
C ALA A 79 1.40 5.32 0.19
N PHE A 80 0.53 5.88 1.03
CA PHE A 80 0.91 6.52 2.28
C PHE A 80 0.69 5.58 3.46
N ARG A 81 1.55 5.64 4.47
CA ARG A 81 1.33 4.93 5.73
C ARG A 81 1.90 5.67 6.93
N LEU A 82 1.09 5.71 7.99
CA LEU A 82 1.55 6.11 9.32
C LEU A 82 2.28 4.99 10.01
N VAL A 83 3.48 5.30 10.46
CA VAL A 83 4.17 4.54 11.49
C VAL A 83 3.61 5.02 12.84
N GLN A 84 3.20 4.08 13.71
CA GLN A 84 2.50 4.36 14.97
C GLN A 84 3.40 4.94 16.08
N LYS A 85 4.23 5.92 15.73
CA LYS A 85 5.13 6.72 16.57
C LYS A 85 5.06 8.17 16.13
N SER A 86 5.50 9.10 16.97
CA SER A 86 5.52 10.54 16.62
C SER A 86 6.27 10.82 15.31
N LYS A 87 7.43 10.18 15.12
CA LYS A 87 8.26 10.27 13.90
C LYS A 87 8.72 8.89 13.46
N VAL A 88 8.95 8.71 12.16
CA VAL A 88 9.39 7.42 11.60
C VAL A 88 10.68 6.92 12.27
N ARG A 89 11.67 7.80 12.51
CA ARG A 89 12.92 7.44 13.21
C ARG A 89 12.75 6.92 14.64
N ASN A 90 11.61 7.19 15.28
CA ASN A 90 11.33 6.74 16.64
C ASN A 90 10.78 5.31 16.68
N ALA A 91 10.46 4.74 15.52
CA ALA A 91 9.95 3.39 15.43
C ALA A 91 11.06 2.35 15.38
N ARG A 92 10.77 1.17 15.92
CA ARG A 92 11.64 0.00 15.80
C ARG A 92 11.65 -0.45 14.35
N MET A 93 12.74 -1.09 13.93
CA MET A 93 12.93 -1.50 12.53
C MET A 93 11.79 -2.40 12.02
N HIS A 94 11.26 -3.31 12.85
CA HIS A 94 10.12 -4.16 12.46
C HIS A 94 8.81 -3.38 12.30
N GLU A 95 8.62 -2.26 13.01
CA GLU A 95 7.45 -1.39 12.84
C GLU A 95 7.55 -0.63 11.51
N ILE A 96 8.76 -0.18 11.14
CA ILE A 96 9.03 0.43 9.82
C ILE A 96 8.84 -0.61 8.70
N ALA A 97 9.37 -1.83 8.87
CA ALA A 97 9.21 -2.91 7.91
C ALA A 97 7.73 -3.25 7.72
N ARG A 98 6.94 -3.33 8.80
CA ARG A 98 5.50 -3.53 8.72
C ARG A 98 4.80 -2.40 7.94
N ALA A 99 5.20 -1.15 8.13
CA ALA A 99 4.63 -0.04 7.36
C ALA A 99 4.95 -0.14 5.87
N ILE A 100 6.19 -0.54 5.51
CA ILE A 100 6.57 -0.85 4.13
C ILE A 100 5.70 -1.97 3.56
N GLU A 101 5.53 -3.08 4.29
CA GLU A 101 4.67 -4.18 3.87
C GLU A 101 3.21 -3.76 3.69
N SER A 102 2.68 -2.91 4.56
CA SER A 102 1.32 -2.37 4.43
C SER A 102 1.16 -1.51 3.18
N CYS A 103 2.11 -0.63 2.87
CA CYS A 103 2.10 0.10 1.60
C CYS A 103 2.15 -0.86 0.40
N ARG A 104 2.96 -1.92 0.47
CA ARG A 104 3.01 -2.96 -0.58
C ARG A 104 1.69 -3.71 -0.71
N ALA A 105 1.03 -4.00 0.41
CA ALA A 105 -0.29 -4.62 0.44
C ALA A 105 -1.32 -3.74 -0.26
N LEU A 106 -1.32 -2.43 -0.03
CA LEU A 106 -2.22 -1.50 -0.71
C LEU A 106 -2.12 -1.60 -2.24
N PHE A 107 -0.91 -1.70 -2.81
CA PHE A 107 -0.75 -1.89 -4.26
C PHE A 107 -1.31 -3.23 -4.77
N ARG A 108 -1.23 -4.29 -3.96
CA ARG A 108 -1.73 -5.62 -4.33
C ARG A 108 -3.24 -5.79 -4.12
N ASN A 109 -3.76 -5.15 -3.08
CA ASN A 109 -5.08 -5.38 -2.52
C ASN A 109 -5.98 -4.15 -2.67
N THR A 110 -5.89 -3.49 -3.82
CA THR A 110 -6.83 -2.44 -4.23
C THR A 110 -7.60 -2.91 -5.45
N ALA A 111 -8.92 -2.77 -5.41
CA ALA A 111 -9.80 -3.02 -6.53
C ALA A 111 -10.86 -1.93 -6.68
N SER A 112 -11.06 -1.51 -7.92
CA SER A 112 -12.14 -0.64 -8.38
C SER A 112 -13.04 -1.34 -9.38
N TRP A 113 -14.23 -0.77 -9.58
CA TRP A 113 -15.21 -1.27 -10.55
C TRP A 113 -15.60 -0.19 -11.57
N THR A 114 -15.31 -0.46 -12.85
CA THR A 114 -15.67 0.43 -13.97
C THR A 114 -16.48 -0.32 -15.04
N GLY A 115 -17.31 -1.28 -14.61
CA GLY A 115 -17.93 -2.29 -15.48
C GLY A 115 -17.07 -3.56 -15.66
N THR A 116 -15.82 -3.50 -15.18
CA THR A 116 -14.93 -4.64 -14.96
C THR A 116 -14.06 -4.35 -13.74
N TYR A 117 -13.38 -5.38 -13.22
CA TYR A 117 -12.44 -5.21 -12.11
C TYR A 117 -11.16 -4.52 -12.59
N VAL A 118 -10.78 -3.45 -11.90
CA VAL A 118 -9.53 -2.72 -12.12
C VAL A 118 -8.67 -2.82 -10.86
N PHE A 119 -7.46 -3.39 -10.98
CA PHE A 119 -6.51 -3.56 -9.87
C PHE A 119 -5.69 -2.29 -9.61
N ALA A 120 -6.40 -1.18 -9.40
CA ALA A 120 -5.83 0.12 -9.10
C ALA A 120 -6.86 0.95 -8.35
N ARG A 121 -6.42 2.03 -7.71
CA ARG A 121 -7.33 3.03 -7.15
C ARG A 121 -7.94 3.86 -8.28
N ASP A 122 -9.26 3.99 -8.26
CA ASP A 122 -10.05 4.85 -9.14
C ASP A 122 -11.28 5.41 -8.39
N GLY A 123 -12.12 6.20 -9.05
CA GLY A 123 -13.31 6.85 -8.47
C GLY A 123 -14.34 5.89 -7.85
N ASN A 124 -14.32 4.61 -8.23
CA ASN A 124 -15.18 3.56 -7.67
C ASN A 124 -14.37 2.42 -7.03
N THR A 125 -13.41 2.78 -6.17
CA THR A 125 -12.64 1.83 -5.35
C THR A 125 -13.52 1.25 -4.25
N PHE A 126 -13.79 -0.06 -4.31
CA PHE A 126 -14.61 -0.75 -3.30
C PHE A 126 -13.78 -1.63 -2.35
N LEU A 127 -12.53 -1.93 -2.70
CA LEU A 127 -11.60 -2.65 -1.86
C LEU A 127 -10.27 -1.91 -1.82
N ARG A 128 -9.77 -1.67 -0.62
CA ARG A 128 -8.43 -1.14 -0.36
C ARG A 128 -7.98 -1.64 1.01
N ASP A 129 -7.08 -2.62 1.03
CA ASP A 129 -6.70 -3.34 2.25
C ASP A 129 -5.17 -3.29 2.45
N ASP A 130 -4.74 -2.85 3.63
CA ASP A 130 -3.32 -2.66 3.97
C ASP A 130 -2.74 -3.81 4.80
N ASP A 131 -3.49 -4.90 5.05
CA ASP A 131 -2.94 -6.09 5.69
C ASP A 131 -2.11 -6.89 4.68
N PRO A 132 -0.80 -7.10 4.93
CA PRO A 132 0.04 -7.93 4.07
C PRO A 132 -0.44 -9.37 3.92
N ALA A 133 -1.25 -9.88 4.86
CA ALA A 133 -1.84 -11.21 4.80
C ALA A 133 -3.15 -11.29 3.99
N THR A 134 -3.64 -10.15 3.50
CA THR A 134 -4.73 -10.13 2.54
C THR A 134 -4.18 -10.46 1.16
N ASP A 135 -4.90 -11.30 0.40
CA ASP A 135 -4.61 -11.56 -1.00
C ASP A 135 -5.87 -11.40 -1.85
N LEU A 136 -5.74 -10.63 -2.91
CA LEU A 136 -6.75 -10.35 -3.90
C LEU A 136 -6.44 -11.12 -5.19
N PHE A 137 -7.40 -11.89 -5.72
CA PHE A 137 -7.21 -12.62 -6.97
C PHE A 137 -8.53 -12.91 -7.69
N LEU A 138 -8.45 -13.22 -8.98
CA LEU A 138 -9.57 -13.74 -9.76
C LEU A 138 -9.60 -15.25 -9.69
N GLY A 139 -10.76 -15.81 -9.37
CA GLY A 139 -11.03 -17.23 -9.55
C GLY A 139 -11.14 -17.54 -11.04
N LEU A 140 -10.37 -18.51 -11.52
CA LEU A 140 -10.38 -18.96 -12.92
C LEU A 140 -10.44 -20.49 -12.95
N ARG A 141 -10.98 -21.07 -14.03
CA ARG A 141 -10.92 -22.51 -14.38
C ARG A 141 -11.34 -23.47 -13.25
N GLY A 142 -12.61 -23.84 -13.15
CA GLY A 142 -13.08 -24.77 -12.10
C GLY A 142 -13.39 -24.08 -10.77
N PHE A 143 -12.97 -22.82 -10.62
CA PHE A 143 -13.12 -22.06 -9.38
C PHE A 143 -14.58 -21.70 -9.11
N ARG A 144 -15.32 -21.30 -10.16
CA ARG A 144 -16.76 -21.03 -10.07
C ARG A 144 -17.50 -22.28 -9.60
N GLU A 145 -17.23 -23.42 -10.22
CA GLU A 145 -17.89 -24.69 -9.90
C GLU A 145 -17.68 -25.08 -8.45
N THR A 146 -16.43 -24.97 -7.98
CA THR A 146 -16.06 -25.23 -6.58
C THR A 146 -16.76 -24.26 -5.62
N LEU A 147 -16.80 -22.96 -5.94
CA LEU A 147 -17.48 -21.98 -5.10
C LEU A 147 -19.00 -22.17 -5.09
N THR A 148 -19.62 -22.43 -6.24
CA THR A 148 -21.06 -22.70 -6.34
C THR A 148 -21.45 -23.91 -5.51
N GLU A 149 -20.64 -24.97 -5.53
CA GLU A 149 -20.85 -26.17 -4.69
C GLU A 149 -20.75 -25.85 -3.19
N LEU A 150 -19.73 -25.08 -2.78
CA LEU A 150 -19.50 -24.71 -1.38
C LEU A 150 -20.55 -23.73 -0.84
N LEU A 151 -20.96 -22.77 -1.66
CA LEU A 151 -21.86 -21.68 -1.26
C LEU A 151 -23.34 -22.02 -1.47
N GLY A 152 -23.65 -23.07 -2.24
CA GLY A 152 -25.02 -23.50 -2.52
C GLY A 152 -25.82 -22.54 -3.42
N HIS A 153 -25.17 -21.60 -4.08
CA HIS A 153 -25.78 -20.67 -5.04
C HIS A 153 -24.77 -20.28 -6.13
N ASP A 154 -25.28 -19.82 -7.27
CA ASP A 154 -24.44 -19.47 -8.41
C ASP A 154 -23.56 -18.26 -8.13
N VAL A 155 -22.33 -18.31 -8.65
CA VAL A 155 -21.36 -17.21 -8.59
C VAL A 155 -20.94 -16.81 -10.01
N PRO A 156 -20.40 -15.60 -10.22
CA PRO A 156 -19.92 -15.20 -11.54
C PRO A 156 -18.84 -16.14 -12.09
N GLU A 157 -18.65 -16.11 -13.41
CA GLU A 157 -17.65 -16.93 -14.11
C GLU A 157 -16.23 -16.69 -13.63
N ASN A 158 -15.85 -15.42 -13.46
CA ASN A 158 -14.54 -15.01 -12.98
C ASN A 158 -14.70 -14.18 -11.70
N PRO A 159 -15.04 -14.81 -10.56
CA PRO A 159 -15.31 -14.08 -9.33
C PRO A 159 -14.04 -13.45 -8.78
N LEU A 160 -14.14 -12.26 -8.21
CA LEU A 160 -13.05 -11.65 -7.48
C LEU A 160 -13.09 -12.12 -6.03
N VAL A 161 -11.97 -12.66 -5.55
CA VAL A 161 -11.86 -13.24 -4.21
C VAL A 161 -10.86 -12.45 -3.39
N VAL A 162 -11.27 -12.12 -2.17
CA VAL A 162 -10.41 -11.52 -1.15
C VAL A 162 -10.21 -12.52 -0.05
N ARG A 163 -9.00 -13.08 0.03
CA ARG A 163 -8.58 -13.95 1.12
C ARG A 163 -8.05 -13.10 2.27
N ARG A 164 -8.65 -13.23 3.46
CA ARG A 164 -8.16 -12.62 4.70
C ARG A 164 -7.74 -13.68 5.72
N ARG A 165 -7.15 -13.23 6.82
CA ARG A 165 -6.79 -14.09 7.97
C ARG A 165 -8.02 -14.76 8.57
N GLY A 166 -7.81 -15.89 9.23
CA GLY A 166 -8.86 -16.59 9.97
C GLY A 166 -9.89 -17.32 9.10
N GLY A 167 -9.58 -17.55 7.82
CA GLY A 167 -10.48 -18.25 6.89
C GLY A 167 -11.64 -17.40 6.36
N LEU A 168 -11.67 -16.09 6.67
CA LEU A 168 -12.67 -15.19 6.13
C LEU A 168 -12.33 -14.86 4.67
N HIS A 169 -13.23 -15.19 3.77
CA HIS A 169 -13.09 -14.91 2.34
C HIS A 169 -14.32 -14.15 1.85
N VAL A 170 -14.08 -13.10 1.07
CA VAL A 170 -15.15 -12.32 0.43
C VAL A 170 -15.11 -12.63 -1.06
N VAL A 171 -16.25 -12.98 -1.62
CA VAL A 171 -16.42 -13.22 -3.06
C VAL A 171 -17.30 -12.09 -3.60
N TYR A 172 -16.78 -11.38 -4.60
CA TYR A 172 -17.54 -10.35 -5.32
C TYR A 172 -18.05 -10.92 -6.65
N GLY A 173 -19.22 -10.44 -7.04
CA GLY A 173 -19.88 -10.82 -8.27
C GLY A 173 -20.95 -9.89 -8.76
#